data_AF-A0A964Q0R1-F1
#
_entry.id   AF-A0A964Q0R1-F1
#
_cell.length_a   1.000
_cell.length_b   1.000
_cell.length_c   1.000
_cell.angle_alpha   90.00
_cell.angle_beta   90.00
_cell.angle_gamma   90.00
#
_symmetry.space_group_name_H-M   'P 1'
#
loop_
_entity.id
_entity.type
_entity.pdbx_description
1 polymer ?
#
loop_
_entity_poly.entity_id
_entity_poly.type
_entity_poly.pdbx_seq_one_letter_code
_entity_poly.pdbx_strand_id
1 'polypeptide(L)'
;MEKNWGFAKVFFTTYFLVTTALPALSLADDLVDRARQLRELAVQKREAETRQGLAEALRLSKISPVRAAEHLKPILGDLEGDTQIPSAKKESLARLLQNQIRQYENDAKRGNSRNENSIQVQAEAQGRQTALDAKTRDAEALARSLDGIRNLRKDKNFDEANRRYAELARKYPDNSAVRAMGAIGRTQANIDAESNLRAQRGDMTLALQREVLRSSIPISGEITFPDDWVERSKRRLPSAKISEEDKKILKSMSSPMTLTLKNEPFQGFLDYMEKQFGQPFILDQQALQLANVNGDTQVSLNARNWSSRTVLRKVLSDLGLAYVVKEKSIHITTPDRAKETMTTRAYPVGDILGMVNYQLPAFYNQLPWQTQLEAMQYNQLRFMQNVQNIINSIKAIDPQSWQPEGNGSIVFEPGTMSLIIRQPAEFHFMIGSGIR
;
A
#
# COMPACT_ATOMS: atom_id res chain seq x y z
N MET A 1 -60.89 -85.20 63.04
CA MET A 1 -61.03 -86.65 63.38
C MET A 1 -59.87 -86.95 64.32
N GLU A 2 -60.07 -86.70 65.62
CA GLU A 2 -60.57 -87.67 66.60
C GLU A 2 -59.65 -88.87 66.82
N LYS A 3 -59.34 -89.12 68.10
CA LYS A 3 -58.92 -90.38 68.73
C LYS A 3 -57.45 -90.79 68.53
N ASN A 4 -56.76 -91.39 69.48
CA ASN A 4 -57.05 -91.81 70.86
C ASN A 4 -55.74 -92.37 71.43
N TRP A 5 -55.56 -92.25 72.75
CA TRP A 5 -55.04 -93.28 73.69
C TRP A 5 -53.62 -93.84 73.45
N GLY A 6 -52.87 -94.25 74.48
CA GLY A 6 -53.27 -94.56 75.83
C GLY A 6 -52.08 -94.81 76.74
N PHE A 7 -52.40 -94.73 78.03
CA PHE A 7 -51.61 -95.22 79.15
C PHE A 7 -51.39 -96.73 79.06
N ALA A 8 -50.18 -97.19 79.35
CA ALA A 8 -49.94 -98.56 79.82
C ALA A 8 -48.94 -98.53 80.98
N LYS A 9 -49.46 -98.65 82.20
CA LYS A 9 -48.72 -99.10 83.38
C LYS A 9 -48.70 -100.63 83.34
N VAL A 10 -47.52 -101.24 83.40
CA VAL A 10 -47.36 -102.65 83.79
C VAL A 10 -46.38 -102.69 84.96
N PHE A 11 -46.82 -103.35 86.01
CA PHE A 11 -46.19 -103.55 87.31
C PHE A 11 -45.57 -104.96 87.38
N PHE A 12 -44.59 -105.13 88.28
CA PHE A 12 -43.91 -106.36 88.71
C PHE A 12 -42.91 -106.96 87.70
N THR A 13 -41.64 -107.18 88.06
CA THR A 13 -41.27 -108.12 89.11
C THR A 13 -39.86 -107.83 89.64
N THR A 14 -39.74 -107.74 90.95
CA THR A 14 -38.50 -107.62 91.71
C THR A 14 -37.72 -108.93 91.66
N TYR A 15 -36.49 -108.91 91.13
CA TYR A 15 -35.46 -109.86 91.50
C TYR A 15 -34.20 -109.07 91.85
N PHE A 16 -33.83 -109.14 93.12
CA PHE A 16 -32.62 -108.53 93.67
C PHE A 16 -31.43 -109.37 93.20
N LEU A 17 -30.58 -108.80 92.35
CA LEU A 17 -29.24 -109.32 92.08
C LEU A 17 -28.28 -108.15 92.10
N VAL A 18 -27.59 -108.02 93.23
CA VAL A 18 -26.50 -107.08 93.44
C VAL A 18 -25.30 -107.60 92.67
N THR A 19 -24.93 -106.90 91.60
CA THR A 19 -23.59 -106.97 91.01
C THR A 19 -23.11 -105.56 90.74
N THR A 20 -21.96 -105.25 91.32
CA THR A 20 -21.29 -103.96 91.47
C THR A 20 -21.02 -103.23 90.15
N ALA A 21 -21.44 -101.97 90.08
CA ALA A 21 -21.01 -101.01 89.08
C ALA A 21 -19.57 -100.52 89.36
N LEU A 22 -18.70 -100.58 88.35
CA LEU A 22 -17.42 -99.87 88.31
C LEU A 22 -17.64 -98.44 87.79
N PRO A 23 -16.87 -97.42 88.24
CA PRO A 23 -17.13 -96.03 87.91
C PRO A 23 -16.47 -95.65 86.57
N ALA A 24 -17.27 -95.53 85.50
CA ALA A 24 -16.83 -94.98 84.21
C ALA A 24 -17.16 -93.47 84.05
N LEU A 25 -17.64 -92.81 85.10
CA LEU A 25 -18.19 -91.46 85.03
C LEU A 25 -17.16 -90.33 85.26
N SER A 26 -15.92 -90.60 85.70
CA SER A 26 -14.94 -89.56 86.05
C SER A 26 -13.95 -89.16 84.95
N LEU A 27 -13.81 -89.94 83.87
CA LEU A 27 -12.84 -89.66 82.79
C LEU A 27 -13.41 -88.76 81.68
N ALA A 28 -14.74 -88.77 81.49
CA ALA A 28 -15.42 -87.98 80.46
C ALA A 28 -15.55 -86.50 80.84
N ASP A 29 -15.80 -86.19 82.12
CA ASP A 29 -15.83 -84.81 82.62
C ASP A 29 -14.44 -84.15 82.55
N ASP A 30 -13.37 -84.88 82.87
CA ASP A 30 -11.99 -84.37 82.82
C ASP A 30 -11.53 -84.04 81.38
N LEU A 31 -11.91 -84.83 80.38
CA LEU A 31 -11.61 -84.54 78.97
C LEU A 31 -12.42 -83.36 78.41
N VAL A 32 -13.66 -83.19 78.85
CA VAL A 32 -14.52 -82.06 78.46
C VAL A 32 -14.03 -80.76 79.08
N ASP A 33 -13.61 -80.78 80.34
CA ASP A 33 -13.04 -79.62 81.03
C ASP A 33 -11.67 -79.23 80.46
N ARG A 34 -10.82 -80.21 80.12
CA ARG A 34 -9.54 -79.96 79.43
C ARG A 34 -9.73 -79.38 78.02
N ALA A 35 -10.74 -79.84 77.28
CA ALA A 35 -11.10 -79.28 75.97
C ALA A 35 -11.68 -77.85 76.07
N ARG A 36 -12.43 -77.53 77.15
CA ARG A 36 -12.88 -76.16 77.45
C ARG A 36 -11.71 -75.24 77.78
N GLN A 37 -10.80 -75.67 78.66
CA GLN A 37 -9.60 -74.91 79.02
C GLN A 37 -8.71 -74.63 77.79
N LEU A 38 -8.51 -75.61 76.91
CA LEU A 38 -7.75 -75.41 75.66
C LEU A 38 -8.43 -74.43 74.71
N ARG A 39 -9.77 -74.45 74.60
CA ARG A 39 -10.52 -73.47 73.79
C ARG A 39 -10.48 -72.07 74.41
N GLU A 40 -10.57 -71.95 75.72
CA GLU A 40 -10.42 -70.67 76.42
C GLU A 40 -9.03 -70.08 76.24
N LEU A 41 -7.98 -70.91 76.31
CA LEU A 41 -6.60 -70.49 76.02
C LEU A 41 -6.42 -70.07 74.56
N ALA A 42 -7.04 -70.78 73.60
CA ALA A 42 -7.02 -70.40 72.19
C ALA A 42 -7.74 -69.06 71.94
N VAL A 43 -8.89 -68.83 72.60
CA VAL A 43 -9.61 -67.55 72.57
C VAL A 43 -8.74 -66.43 73.14
N GLN A 44 -8.16 -66.61 74.33
CA GLN A 44 -7.32 -65.61 74.99
C GLN A 44 -6.09 -65.26 74.14
N LYS A 45 -5.44 -66.26 73.53
CA LYS A 45 -4.29 -66.04 72.65
C LYS A 45 -4.66 -65.15 71.46
N ARG A 46 -5.81 -65.40 70.82
CA ARG A 46 -6.26 -64.66 69.64
C ARG A 46 -6.79 -63.27 69.98
N GLU A 47 -7.42 -63.11 71.13
CA GLU A 47 -7.76 -61.80 71.69
C GLU A 47 -6.47 -60.98 71.98
N ALA A 48 -5.42 -61.62 72.51
CA ALA A 48 -4.13 -60.97 72.75
C ALA A 48 -3.42 -60.58 71.46
N GLU A 49 -3.35 -61.47 70.46
CA GLU A 49 -2.79 -61.19 69.12
C GLU A 49 -3.55 -60.05 68.43
N THR A 50 -4.88 -60.06 68.46
CA THR A 50 -5.72 -59.00 67.89
C THR A 50 -5.44 -57.66 68.58
N ARG A 51 -5.33 -57.65 69.92
CA ARG A 51 -5.03 -56.45 70.70
C ARG A 51 -3.63 -55.90 70.38
N GLN A 52 -2.63 -56.77 70.25
CA GLN A 52 -1.26 -56.37 69.89
C GLN A 52 -1.22 -55.81 68.46
N GLY A 53 -1.88 -56.48 67.50
CA GLY A 53 -2.00 -56.00 66.13
C GLY A 53 -2.66 -54.64 66.02
N LEU A 54 -3.74 -54.40 66.78
CA LEU A 54 -4.40 -53.09 66.83
C LEU A 54 -3.51 -52.00 67.44
N ALA A 55 -2.76 -52.32 68.50
CA ALA A 55 -1.84 -51.37 69.14
C ALA A 55 -0.69 -50.98 68.20
N GLU A 56 -0.16 -51.93 67.44
CA GLU A 56 0.90 -51.66 66.46
C GLU A 56 0.35 -50.93 65.23
N ALA A 57 -0.83 -51.31 64.74
CA ALA A 57 -1.51 -50.57 63.68
C ALA A 57 -1.79 -49.12 64.08
N LEU A 58 -2.11 -48.84 65.34
CA LEU A 58 -2.25 -47.48 65.86
C LEU A 58 -0.92 -46.70 65.86
N ARG A 59 0.22 -47.36 66.08
CA ARG A 59 1.54 -46.72 65.94
C ARG A 59 1.87 -46.44 64.48
N LEU A 60 1.62 -47.42 63.62
CA LEU A 60 1.82 -47.29 62.18
C LEU A 60 0.90 -46.22 61.58
N SER A 61 -0.33 -46.03 62.08
CA SER A 61 -1.27 -45.06 61.52
C SER A 61 -0.80 -43.62 61.70
N LYS A 62 0.01 -43.34 62.74
CA LYS A 62 0.67 -42.04 62.95
C LYS A 62 1.69 -41.71 61.87
N ILE A 63 2.27 -42.74 61.23
CA ILE A 63 3.28 -42.60 60.17
C ILE A 63 2.62 -42.73 58.79
N SER A 64 1.75 -43.72 58.62
CA SER A 64 1.02 -43.98 57.39
C SER A 64 -0.23 -44.83 57.69
N PRO A 65 -1.45 -44.28 57.45
CA PRO A 65 -2.69 -45.06 57.52
C PRO A 65 -2.67 -46.29 56.58
N VAL A 66 -2.00 -46.20 55.43
CA VAL A 66 -1.81 -47.33 54.50
C VAL A 66 -1.06 -48.48 55.18
N ARG A 67 0.08 -48.19 55.82
CA ARG A 67 0.86 -49.22 56.51
C ARG A 67 0.10 -49.85 57.68
N ALA A 68 -0.74 -49.07 58.37
CA ALA A 68 -1.59 -49.57 59.44
C ALA A 68 -2.67 -50.55 58.93
N ALA A 69 -3.32 -50.22 57.80
CA ALA A 69 -4.29 -51.11 57.16
C ALA A 69 -3.62 -52.41 56.67
N GLU A 70 -2.46 -52.31 56.00
CA GLU A 70 -1.69 -53.46 55.51
C GLU A 70 -1.22 -54.38 56.65
N HIS A 71 -0.93 -53.84 57.84
CA HIS A 71 -0.54 -54.64 59.00
C HIS A 71 -1.69 -55.49 59.57
N LEU A 72 -2.94 -54.98 59.53
CA LEU A 72 -4.11 -55.66 60.08
C LEU A 72 -4.71 -56.71 59.14
N LYS A 73 -4.53 -56.58 57.82
CA LYS A 73 -5.01 -57.53 56.80
C LYS A 73 -4.59 -58.99 57.03
N PRO A 74 -3.31 -59.32 57.26
CA PRO A 74 -2.90 -60.71 57.52
C PRO A 74 -3.47 -61.25 58.84
N ILE A 75 -3.54 -60.42 59.89
CA ILE A 75 -4.10 -60.80 61.20
C ILE A 75 -5.59 -61.14 61.08
N LEU A 76 -6.34 -60.38 60.28
CA LEU A 76 -7.73 -60.70 59.95
C LEU A 76 -7.84 -62.06 59.23
N GLY A 77 -6.98 -62.31 58.24
CA GLY A 77 -6.95 -63.58 57.50
C GLY A 77 -6.66 -64.79 58.41
N ASP A 78 -5.66 -64.66 59.29
CA ASP A 78 -5.28 -65.71 60.24
C ASP A 78 -6.36 -65.98 61.28
N LEU A 79 -7.13 -64.95 61.67
CA LEU A 79 -8.26 -65.06 62.58
C LEU A 79 -9.47 -65.73 61.91
N GLU A 80 -9.80 -65.36 60.67
CA GLU A 80 -10.93 -65.92 59.92
C GLU A 80 -10.74 -67.41 59.63
N GLY A 81 -9.50 -67.83 59.34
CA GLY A 81 -9.10 -69.23 59.11
C GLY A 81 -9.02 -70.12 60.35
N ASP A 82 -9.18 -69.56 61.56
CA ASP A 82 -9.10 -70.33 62.81
C ASP A 82 -10.38 -71.16 63.06
N THR A 83 -10.19 -72.44 63.40
CA THR A 83 -11.24 -73.43 63.70
C THR A 83 -11.34 -73.76 65.19
N GLN A 84 -10.42 -73.27 66.02
CA GLN A 84 -10.35 -73.56 67.47
C GLN A 84 -11.18 -72.60 68.32
N ILE A 85 -11.59 -71.45 67.75
CA ILE A 85 -12.36 -70.40 68.43
C ILE A 85 -13.86 -70.52 68.11
N PRO A 86 -14.77 -70.26 69.07
CA PRO A 86 -16.22 -70.14 68.80
C PRO A 86 -16.55 -69.10 67.72
N SER A 87 -17.50 -69.43 66.82
CA SER A 87 -17.89 -68.60 65.68
C SER A 87 -18.30 -67.17 66.06
N ALA A 88 -19.10 -67.00 67.12
CA ALA A 88 -19.54 -65.69 67.59
C ALA A 88 -18.38 -64.78 68.02
N LYS A 89 -17.36 -65.35 68.68
CA LYS A 89 -16.16 -64.62 69.10
C LYS A 89 -15.28 -64.26 67.91
N LYS A 90 -15.08 -65.20 66.98
CA LYS A 90 -14.36 -64.96 65.73
C LYS A 90 -14.98 -63.81 64.92
N GLU A 91 -16.29 -63.83 64.74
CA GLU A 91 -17.01 -62.76 64.04
C GLU A 91 -16.85 -61.40 64.74
N SER A 92 -16.90 -61.37 66.08
CA SER A 92 -16.76 -60.11 66.83
C SER A 92 -15.38 -59.47 66.63
N LEU A 93 -14.31 -60.26 66.67
CA LEU A 93 -12.93 -59.80 66.48
C LEU A 93 -12.65 -59.45 65.01
N ALA A 94 -13.17 -60.26 64.07
CA ALA A 94 -13.04 -59.98 62.64
C ALA A 94 -13.73 -58.67 62.25
N ARG A 95 -14.95 -58.42 62.73
CA ARG A 95 -15.66 -57.15 62.51
C ARG A 95 -14.88 -55.96 63.05
N LEU A 96 -14.25 -56.10 64.22
CA LEU A 96 -13.42 -55.05 64.80
C LEU A 96 -12.23 -54.72 63.88
N LEU A 97 -11.48 -55.73 63.46
CA LEU A 97 -10.33 -55.57 62.54
C LEU A 97 -10.76 -54.98 61.18
N GLN A 98 -11.85 -55.48 60.59
CA GLN A 98 -12.40 -54.98 59.33
C GLN A 98 -12.82 -53.51 59.41
N ASN A 99 -13.47 -53.10 60.50
CA ASN A 99 -13.84 -51.71 60.72
C ASN A 99 -12.61 -50.80 60.82
N GLN A 100 -11.57 -51.26 61.53
CA GLN A 100 -10.34 -50.49 61.68
C GLN A 100 -9.55 -50.38 60.37
N ILE A 101 -9.45 -51.46 59.59
CA ILE A 101 -8.83 -51.45 58.24
C ILE A 101 -9.55 -50.43 57.35
N ARG A 102 -10.89 -50.48 57.31
CA ARG A 102 -11.70 -49.56 56.50
C ARG A 102 -11.49 -48.10 56.90
N GLN A 103 -11.37 -47.82 58.21
CA GLN A 103 -11.07 -46.48 58.69
C GLN A 103 -9.73 -45.98 58.14
N TYR A 104 -8.67 -46.79 58.28
CA TYR A 104 -7.34 -46.41 57.81
C TYR A 104 -7.25 -46.27 56.29
N GLU A 105 -7.96 -47.11 55.51
CA GLU A 105 -8.04 -46.96 54.05
C GLU A 105 -8.77 -45.69 53.61
N ASN A 106 -9.83 -45.29 54.33
CA ASN A 106 -10.54 -44.03 54.08
C ASN A 106 -9.68 -42.82 54.43
N ASP A 107 -8.93 -42.88 55.53
CA ASP A 107 -8.01 -41.82 55.94
C ASP A 107 -6.85 -41.66 54.93
N ALA A 108 -6.34 -42.78 54.39
CA ALA A 108 -5.35 -42.77 53.31
C ALA A 108 -5.87 -42.10 52.04
N LYS A 109 -7.10 -42.43 51.61
CA LYS A 109 -7.74 -41.83 50.43
C LYS A 109 -7.93 -40.31 50.60
N ARG A 110 -8.41 -39.87 51.77
CA ARG A 110 -8.57 -38.45 52.10
C ARG A 110 -7.24 -37.70 52.11
N GLY A 111 -6.18 -38.32 52.64
CA GLY A 111 -4.82 -37.77 52.60
C GLY A 111 -4.30 -37.55 51.18
N ASN A 112 -4.45 -38.54 50.30
CA ASN A 112 -4.02 -38.44 48.90
C ASN A 112 -4.80 -37.38 48.11
N SER A 113 -6.14 -37.36 48.20
CA SER A 113 -6.94 -36.33 47.50
C SER A 113 -6.64 -34.92 47.99
N ARG A 114 -6.33 -34.75 49.29
CA ARG A 114 -5.92 -33.45 49.85
C ARG A 114 -4.54 -33.02 49.34
N ASN A 115 -3.60 -33.95 49.22
CA ASN A 115 -2.29 -33.70 48.62
C ASN A 115 -2.40 -33.35 47.13
N GLU A 116 -3.14 -34.12 46.33
CA GLU A 116 -3.35 -33.86 44.90
C GLU A 116 -3.98 -32.48 44.65
N ASN A 117 -5.03 -32.13 45.38
CA ASN A 117 -5.64 -30.80 45.30
C ASN A 117 -4.66 -29.69 45.71
N SER A 118 -3.85 -29.90 46.75
CA SER A 118 -2.86 -28.90 47.17
C SER A 118 -1.76 -28.68 46.13
N ILE A 119 -1.31 -29.74 45.45
CA ILE A 119 -0.31 -29.68 44.38
C ILE A 119 -0.89 -28.95 43.16
N GLN A 120 -2.13 -29.24 42.77
CA GLN A 120 -2.80 -28.55 41.66
C GLN A 120 -2.99 -27.06 41.94
N VAL A 121 -3.48 -26.69 43.14
CA VAL A 121 -3.66 -25.28 43.54
C VAL A 121 -2.32 -24.54 43.56
N GLN A 122 -1.25 -25.17 44.04
CA GLN A 122 0.10 -24.57 44.01
C GLN A 122 0.63 -24.39 42.59
N ALA A 123 0.44 -25.39 41.71
CA ALA A 123 0.84 -25.31 40.31
C ALA A 123 0.08 -24.20 39.56
N GLU A 124 -1.22 -24.05 39.79
CA GLU A 124 -2.02 -22.95 39.21
C GLU A 124 -1.63 -21.58 39.76
N ALA A 125 -1.31 -21.49 41.06
CA ALA A 125 -0.83 -20.25 41.68
C ALA A 125 0.54 -19.85 41.12
N GLN A 126 1.47 -20.81 40.96
CA GLN A 126 2.76 -20.58 40.30
C GLN A 126 2.60 -20.23 38.82
N GLY A 127 1.68 -20.88 38.11
CA GLY A 127 1.37 -20.54 36.71
C GLY A 127 0.81 -19.12 36.56
N ARG A 128 -0.07 -18.70 37.49
CA ARG A 128 -0.57 -17.31 37.53
C ARG A 128 0.53 -16.32 37.88
N GLN A 129 1.39 -16.62 38.85
CA GLN A 129 2.48 -15.72 39.22
C GLN A 129 3.48 -15.56 38.08
N THR A 130 3.89 -16.66 37.43
CA THR A 130 4.82 -16.60 36.29
C THR A 130 4.23 -15.85 35.09
N ALA A 131 2.92 -15.99 34.82
CA ALA A 131 2.24 -15.21 33.79
C ALA A 131 2.17 -13.71 34.14
N LEU A 132 1.92 -13.36 35.41
CA LEU A 132 1.96 -11.98 35.89
C LEU A 132 3.37 -11.40 35.77
N ASP A 133 4.38 -12.15 36.20
CA ASP A 133 5.79 -11.75 36.12
C ASP A 133 6.27 -11.59 34.66
N ALA A 134 5.80 -12.44 33.75
CA ALA A 134 6.07 -12.29 32.32
C ALA A 134 5.44 -11.01 31.76
N LYS A 135 4.19 -10.73 32.14
CA LYS A 135 3.48 -9.52 31.70
C LYS A 135 4.12 -8.24 32.27
N THR A 136 4.59 -8.25 33.51
CA THR A 136 5.30 -7.11 34.10
C THR A 136 6.65 -6.89 33.43
N ARG A 137 7.44 -7.95 33.18
CA ARG A 137 8.71 -7.85 32.43
C ARG A 137 8.51 -7.30 31.03
N ASP A 138 7.47 -7.75 30.32
CA ASP A 138 7.13 -7.22 28.99
C ASP A 138 6.74 -5.74 29.04
N ALA A 139 5.97 -5.34 30.06
CA ALA A 139 5.61 -3.94 30.26
C ALA A 139 6.83 -3.06 30.60
N GLU A 140 7.75 -3.55 31.43
CA GLU A 140 9.01 -2.86 31.74
C GLU A 140 9.92 -2.74 30.53
N ALA A 141 10.05 -3.82 29.74
CA ALA A 141 10.85 -3.79 28.51
C ALA A 141 10.29 -2.77 27.52
N LEU A 142 8.96 -2.74 27.34
CA LEU A 142 8.28 -1.75 26.53
C LEU A 142 8.54 -0.33 27.04
N ALA A 143 8.42 -0.08 28.34
CA ALA A 143 8.68 1.23 28.94
C ALA A 143 10.11 1.71 28.67
N ARG A 144 11.11 0.83 28.87
CA ARG A 144 12.52 1.13 28.58
C ARG A 144 12.75 1.45 27.10
N SER A 145 12.12 0.70 26.19
CA SER A 145 12.21 0.99 24.75
C SER A 145 11.59 2.35 24.39
N LEU A 146 10.42 2.68 24.95
CA LEU A 146 9.77 3.97 24.72
C LEU A 146 10.60 5.14 25.25
N ASP A 147 11.18 5.00 26.45
CA ASP A 147 12.06 6.02 27.02
C ASP A 147 13.35 6.18 26.22
N GLY A 148 13.94 5.08 25.73
CA GLY A 148 15.07 5.13 24.82
C GLY A 148 14.78 5.91 23.53
N ILE A 149 13.62 5.68 22.92
CA ILE A 149 13.18 6.44 21.73
C ILE A 149 12.94 7.91 22.07
N ARG A 150 12.34 8.21 23.23
CA ARG A 150 12.11 9.59 23.68
C ARG A 150 13.43 10.35 23.88
N ASN A 151 14.44 9.70 24.46
CA ASN A 151 15.76 10.28 24.65
C ASN A 151 16.47 10.54 23.32
N LEU A 152 16.47 9.58 22.39
CA LEU A 152 17.04 9.78 21.05
C LEU A 152 16.40 10.97 20.31
N ARG A 153 15.09 11.18 20.49
CA ARG A 153 14.39 12.36 19.93
C ARG A 153 14.80 13.66 20.62
N LYS A 154 14.96 13.64 21.93
CA LYS A 154 15.46 14.80 22.70
C LYS A 154 16.86 15.20 22.25
N ASP A 155 17.69 14.21 21.96
CA ASP A 155 19.06 14.38 21.45
C ASP A 155 19.10 14.70 19.93
N LYS A 156 17.94 14.91 19.30
CA LYS A 156 17.76 15.19 17.87
C LYS A 156 18.30 14.09 16.93
N ASN A 157 18.49 12.88 17.43
CA ASN A 157 18.86 11.71 16.62
C ASN A 157 17.60 11.01 16.09
N PHE A 158 16.93 11.67 15.15
CA PHE A 158 15.62 11.24 14.64
C PHE A 158 15.70 9.95 13.80
N ASP A 159 16.79 9.73 13.07
CA ASP A 159 16.94 8.55 12.21
C ASP A 159 17.03 7.25 13.03
N GLU A 160 17.85 7.24 14.08
CA GLU A 160 17.93 6.11 15.01
C GLU A 160 16.63 5.95 15.79
N ALA A 161 16.02 7.04 16.25
CA ALA A 161 14.74 7.00 16.94
C ALA A 161 13.62 6.37 16.08
N ASN A 162 13.57 6.72 14.79
CA ASN A 162 12.59 6.18 13.86
C ASN A 162 12.83 4.70 13.53
N ARG A 163 14.09 4.27 13.41
CA ARG A 163 14.43 2.85 13.23
C ARG A 163 13.98 2.00 14.42
N ARG A 164 14.34 2.42 15.64
CA ARG A 164 13.91 1.73 16.88
C ARG A 164 12.40 1.75 17.07
N TYR A 165 11.75 2.86 16.71
CA TYR A 165 10.29 2.93 16.70
C TYR A 165 9.67 1.92 15.73
N ALA A 166 10.19 1.79 14.51
CA ALA A 166 9.65 0.86 13.52
C ALA A 166 9.76 -0.60 13.98
N GLU A 167 10.87 -0.98 14.62
CA GLU A 167 11.01 -2.29 15.26
C GLU A 167 10.00 -2.50 16.39
N LEU A 168 9.86 -1.50 17.27
CA LEU A 168 8.90 -1.55 18.39
C LEU A 168 7.44 -1.64 17.91
N ALA A 169 7.10 -0.91 16.84
CA ALA A 169 5.77 -0.92 16.23
C ALA A 169 5.41 -2.27 15.59
N ARG A 170 6.39 -2.99 15.03
CA ARG A 170 6.19 -4.37 14.54
C ARG A 170 5.93 -5.34 15.69
N LYS A 171 6.61 -5.16 16.82
CA LYS A 171 6.47 -6.03 17.99
C LYS A 171 5.17 -5.76 18.78
N TYR A 172 4.71 -4.52 18.82
CA TYR A 172 3.51 -4.11 19.58
C TYR A 172 2.55 -3.25 18.74
N PRO A 173 1.91 -3.82 17.69
CA PRO A 173 1.12 -3.04 16.73
C PRO A 173 -0.12 -2.37 17.35
N ASP A 174 -0.81 -3.04 18.28
CA ASP A 174 -2.08 -2.55 18.84
C ASP A 174 -1.91 -1.66 20.08
N ASN A 175 -0.69 -1.53 20.61
CA ASN A 175 -0.41 -0.78 21.83
C ASN A 175 -0.64 0.72 21.63
N SER A 176 -1.42 1.34 22.52
CA SER A 176 -1.81 2.76 22.41
C SER A 176 -0.63 3.72 22.54
N ALA A 177 0.33 3.44 23.43
CA ALA A 177 1.52 4.29 23.63
C ALA A 177 2.44 4.25 22.40
N VAL A 178 2.60 3.08 21.78
CA VAL A 178 3.36 2.92 20.54
C VAL A 178 2.68 3.65 19.37
N ARG A 179 1.35 3.57 19.24
CA ARG A 179 0.62 4.34 18.23
C ARG A 179 0.75 5.85 18.42
N ALA A 180 0.63 6.33 19.66
CA ALA A 180 0.81 7.75 20.00
C ALA A 180 2.21 8.24 19.63
N MET A 181 3.25 7.45 19.91
CA MET A 181 4.63 7.79 19.55
C MET A 181 4.84 7.92 18.03
N GLY A 182 4.17 7.08 17.24
CA GLY A 182 4.17 7.20 15.78
C GLY A 182 3.49 8.47 15.28
N ALA A 183 2.40 8.90 15.91
CA ALA A 183 1.74 10.16 15.58
C ALA A 183 2.65 11.38 15.86
N ILE A 184 3.36 11.37 16.99
CA ILE A 184 4.36 12.40 17.33
C ILE A 184 5.50 12.41 16.29
N GLY A 185 5.98 11.23 15.87
CA GLY A 185 6.97 11.09 14.79
C GLY A 185 6.56 11.71 13.47
N ARG A 186 5.35 11.38 13.00
CA ARG A 186 4.81 11.95 11.76
C ARG A 186 4.64 13.46 11.86
N THR A 187 4.16 13.96 13.01
CA THR A 187 4.00 15.40 13.23
C THR A 187 5.34 16.12 13.19
N GLN A 188 6.39 15.58 13.83
CA GLN A 188 7.72 16.16 13.79
C GLN A 188 8.29 16.19 12.36
N ALA A 189 8.21 15.06 11.64
CA ALA A 189 8.68 14.99 10.26
C ALA A 189 7.97 16.02 9.35
N ASN A 190 6.66 16.23 9.56
CA ASN A 190 5.91 17.24 8.83
C ASN A 190 6.37 18.68 9.18
N ILE A 191 6.66 18.96 10.45
CA ILE A 191 7.18 20.27 10.88
C ILE A 191 8.55 20.53 10.25
N ASP A 192 9.45 19.53 10.24
CA ASP A 192 10.78 19.67 9.67
C ASP A 192 10.71 19.87 8.14
N ALA A 193 9.86 19.09 7.46
CA ALA A 193 9.62 19.24 6.02
C ALA A 193 9.05 20.62 5.68
N GLU A 194 8.08 21.10 6.45
CA GLU A 194 7.47 22.43 6.30
C GLU A 194 8.49 23.55 6.55
N SER A 195 9.33 23.42 7.58
CA SER A 195 10.41 24.37 7.87
C SER A 195 11.42 24.44 6.72
N ASN A 196 11.84 23.29 6.19
CA ASN A 196 12.75 23.22 5.05
C ASN A 196 12.14 23.84 3.79
N LEU A 197 10.85 23.57 3.53
CA LEU A 197 10.14 24.15 2.41
C LEU A 197 10.01 25.68 2.55
N ARG A 198 9.73 26.18 3.75
CA ARG A 198 9.69 27.63 4.02
C ARG A 198 11.04 28.29 3.81
N ALA A 199 12.14 27.66 4.24
CA ALA A 199 13.49 28.16 4.02
C ALA A 199 13.82 28.25 2.51
N GLN A 200 13.60 27.15 1.76
CA GLN A 200 13.80 27.12 0.32
C GLN A 200 12.93 28.17 -0.40
N ARG A 201 11.66 28.31 0.00
CA ARG A 201 10.77 29.32 -0.56
C ARG A 201 11.28 30.74 -0.28
N GLY A 202 11.77 31.00 0.93
CA GLY A 202 12.38 32.28 1.30
C GLY A 202 13.58 32.61 0.40
N ASP A 203 14.50 31.67 0.25
CA ASP A 203 15.70 31.83 -0.60
C ASP A 203 15.34 32.09 -2.06
N MET A 204 14.42 31.30 -2.62
CA MET A 204 13.98 31.46 -4.01
C MET A 204 13.18 32.74 -4.25
N THR A 205 12.37 33.17 -3.28
CA THR A 205 11.65 34.44 -3.36
C THR A 205 12.62 35.61 -3.36
N LEU A 206 13.65 35.57 -2.52
CA LEU A 206 14.71 36.59 -2.50
C LEU A 206 15.52 36.58 -3.81
N ALA A 207 15.83 35.40 -4.35
CA ALA A 207 16.51 35.27 -5.64
C ALA A 207 15.67 35.89 -6.78
N LEU A 208 14.38 35.58 -6.84
CA LEU A 208 13.44 36.16 -7.81
C LEU A 208 13.38 37.69 -7.68
N GLN A 209 13.26 38.21 -6.46
CA GLN A 209 13.23 39.66 -6.22
C GLN A 209 14.54 40.33 -6.68
N ARG A 210 15.69 39.72 -6.43
CA ARG A 210 16.98 40.22 -6.93
C ARG A 210 17.05 40.21 -8.44
N GLU A 211 16.54 39.16 -9.08
CA GLU A 211 16.51 39.07 -10.54
C GLU A 211 15.59 40.13 -11.16
N VAL A 212 14.38 40.31 -10.60
CA VAL A 212 13.46 41.38 -11.00
C VAL A 212 14.11 42.76 -10.83
N LEU A 213 14.75 43.03 -9.69
CA LEU A 213 15.47 44.29 -9.46
C LEU A 213 16.59 44.47 -10.49
N ARG A 214 17.39 43.43 -10.74
CA ARG A 214 18.46 43.46 -11.73
C ARG A 214 17.95 43.76 -13.14
N SER A 215 16.85 43.13 -13.54
CA SER A 215 16.18 43.39 -14.83
C SER A 215 15.53 44.77 -14.89
N SER A 216 15.12 45.32 -13.74
CA SER A 216 14.53 46.66 -13.66
C SER A 216 15.55 47.79 -13.73
N ILE A 217 16.84 47.52 -13.56
CA ILE A 217 17.91 48.51 -13.75
C ILE A 217 17.97 48.84 -15.24
N PRO A 218 17.62 50.08 -15.66
CA PRO A 218 17.69 50.46 -17.06
C PRO A 218 19.14 50.40 -17.54
N ILE A 219 19.37 49.79 -18.70
CA ILE A 219 20.69 49.77 -19.33
C ILE A 219 20.95 51.17 -19.90
N SER A 220 21.91 51.90 -19.35
CA SER A 220 22.28 53.24 -19.81
C SER A 220 23.41 53.25 -20.86
N GLY A 221 23.74 52.09 -21.44
CA GLY A 221 24.88 51.89 -22.37
C GLY A 221 24.64 50.75 -23.38
N GLU A 222 25.70 50.13 -23.88
CA GLU A 222 25.60 49.00 -24.82
C GLU A 222 24.95 47.77 -24.16
N ILE A 223 24.08 47.09 -24.92
CA ILE A 223 23.42 45.87 -24.49
C ILE A 223 24.46 44.74 -24.44
N THR A 224 24.80 44.29 -23.24
CA THR A 224 25.69 43.14 -23.03
C THR A 224 24.85 41.88 -22.85
N PHE A 225 25.07 40.88 -23.72
CA PHE A 225 24.45 39.57 -23.61
C PHE A 225 25.25 38.66 -22.67
N PRO A 226 24.63 37.63 -22.06
CA PRO A 226 25.35 36.61 -21.31
C PRO A 226 26.42 35.91 -22.17
N ASP A 227 27.53 35.49 -21.57
CA ASP A 227 28.65 34.83 -22.26
C ASP A 227 28.21 33.56 -23.04
N ASP A 228 27.19 32.87 -22.53
CA ASP A 228 26.64 31.65 -23.13
C ASP A 228 25.55 31.91 -24.21
N TRP A 229 25.32 33.17 -24.58
CA TRP A 229 24.26 33.56 -25.52
C TRP A 229 24.39 32.85 -26.87
N VAL A 230 25.62 32.68 -27.37
CA VAL A 230 25.90 31.98 -28.64
C VAL A 230 25.50 30.50 -28.54
N GLU A 231 25.79 29.83 -27.43
CA GLU A 231 25.43 28.43 -27.22
C GLU A 231 23.91 28.26 -27.03
N ARG A 232 23.28 29.14 -26.25
CA ARG A 232 21.81 29.17 -26.10
C ARG A 232 21.14 29.38 -27.46
N SER A 233 21.68 30.26 -28.30
CA SER A 233 21.16 30.52 -29.65
C SER A 233 21.30 29.30 -30.57
N LYS A 234 22.45 28.60 -30.51
CA LYS A 234 22.63 27.32 -31.23
C LYS A 234 21.62 26.25 -30.79
N ARG A 235 21.31 26.16 -29.49
CA ARG A 235 20.30 25.22 -28.95
C ARG A 235 18.86 25.57 -29.34
N ARG A 236 18.54 26.85 -29.50
CA ARG A 236 17.20 27.35 -29.88
C ARG A 236 16.88 27.27 -31.37
N LEU A 237 17.81 26.83 -32.22
CA LEU A 237 17.58 26.66 -33.66
C LEU A 237 17.21 25.20 -33.96
N PRO A 238 15.95 24.76 -33.80
CA PRO A 238 15.53 23.54 -34.44
C PRO A 238 15.45 23.81 -35.95
N SER A 239 16.36 23.19 -36.69
CA SER A 239 16.06 22.53 -37.96
C SER A 239 15.12 23.26 -38.92
N ALA A 240 15.61 24.35 -39.51
CA ALA A 240 15.37 24.62 -40.92
C ALA A 240 16.62 25.31 -41.46
N LYS A 241 17.74 24.57 -41.52
CA LYS A 241 18.76 24.86 -42.53
C LYS A 241 18.12 24.56 -43.88
N ILE A 242 17.27 25.48 -44.31
CA ILE A 242 16.82 25.59 -45.69
C ILE A 242 18.12 25.75 -46.49
N SER A 243 18.32 24.84 -47.44
CA SER A 243 19.53 24.80 -48.24
C SER A 243 19.71 26.15 -48.94
N GLU A 244 20.93 26.61 -49.21
CA GLU A 244 21.14 27.84 -49.98
C GLU A 244 20.45 27.77 -51.36
N GLU A 245 20.26 26.55 -51.86
CA GLU A 245 19.48 26.21 -53.05
C GLU A 245 17.99 26.52 -52.86
N ASP A 246 17.37 26.09 -51.76
CA ASP A 246 15.94 26.36 -51.49
C ASP A 246 15.68 27.88 -51.38
N LYS A 247 16.65 28.66 -50.86
CA LYS A 247 16.57 30.13 -50.85
C LYS A 247 16.57 30.71 -52.27
N LYS A 248 17.30 30.12 -53.22
CA LYS A 248 17.28 30.54 -54.63
C LYS A 248 15.93 30.24 -55.27
N ILE A 249 15.33 29.08 -54.97
CA ILE A 249 13.98 28.72 -55.44
C ILE A 249 12.96 29.75 -54.98
N LEU A 250 12.99 30.12 -53.69
CA LEU A 250 12.01 31.06 -53.14
C LEU A 250 12.15 32.47 -53.73
N LYS A 251 13.37 32.89 -54.09
CA LYS A 251 13.60 34.16 -54.80
C LYS A 251 13.11 34.14 -56.25
N SER A 252 13.28 33.04 -56.98
CA SER A 252 12.74 32.95 -58.36
C SER A 252 11.21 32.92 -58.35
N MET A 253 10.61 32.31 -57.32
CA MET A 253 9.15 32.28 -57.11
C MET A 253 8.50 33.63 -56.86
N SER A 254 9.19 34.56 -56.19
CA SER A 254 8.67 35.90 -55.91
C SER A 254 8.87 36.91 -57.05
N SER A 255 9.59 36.54 -58.11
CA SER A 255 9.86 37.44 -59.24
C SER A 255 8.57 37.81 -59.99
N PRO A 256 8.35 39.09 -60.32
CA PRO A 256 7.17 39.52 -61.09
C PRO A 256 7.27 39.02 -62.54
N MET A 257 6.12 38.63 -63.09
CA MET A 257 5.98 38.05 -64.41
C MET A 257 4.72 38.57 -65.08
N THR A 258 4.80 38.74 -66.40
CA THR A 258 3.65 38.96 -67.27
C THR A 258 3.56 37.80 -68.24
N LEU A 259 2.48 37.02 -68.15
CA LEU A 259 2.24 35.82 -68.95
C LEU A 259 0.81 35.81 -69.46
N THR A 260 0.63 35.58 -70.76
CA THR A 260 -0.68 35.38 -71.38
C THR A 260 -0.71 34.02 -72.04
N LEU A 261 -1.54 33.13 -71.53
CA LEU A 261 -1.82 31.79 -72.05
C LEU A 261 -3.22 31.82 -72.67
N LYS A 262 -3.35 31.34 -73.91
CA LYS A 262 -4.62 31.21 -74.62
C LYS A 262 -4.75 29.79 -75.15
N ASN A 263 -5.45 28.93 -74.41
CA ASN A 263 -5.65 27.52 -74.74
C ASN A 263 -4.34 26.77 -75.02
N GLU A 264 -3.32 27.02 -74.20
CA GLU A 264 -2.05 26.32 -74.28
C GLU A 264 -2.16 24.98 -73.53
N PRO A 265 -1.43 23.92 -73.94
CA PRO A 265 -1.41 22.66 -73.21
C PRO A 265 -0.73 22.85 -71.84
N PHE A 266 -1.27 22.19 -70.81
CA PHE A 266 -0.74 22.23 -69.45
C PHE A 266 0.74 21.84 -69.39
N GLN A 267 1.16 20.85 -70.18
CA GLN A 267 2.57 20.47 -70.28
C GLN A 267 3.46 21.62 -70.75
N GLY A 268 3.03 22.38 -71.77
CA GLY A 268 3.78 23.53 -72.28
C GLY A 268 3.87 24.67 -71.26
N PHE A 269 2.85 24.84 -70.42
CA PHE A 269 2.91 25.75 -69.29
C PHE A 269 3.94 25.30 -68.24
N LEU A 270 3.98 24.02 -67.88
CA LEU A 270 4.95 23.49 -66.92
C LEU A 270 6.39 23.66 -67.42
N ASP A 271 6.66 23.34 -68.68
CA ASP A 271 7.98 23.49 -69.28
C ASP A 271 8.45 24.96 -69.27
N TYR A 272 7.52 25.90 -69.45
CA TYR A 272 7.80 27.34 -69.35
C TYR A 272 8.15 27.75 -67.92
N MET A 273 7.40 27.26 -66.94
CA MET A 273 7.65 27.55 -65.52
C MET A 273 8.95 26.88 -65.03
N GLU A 274 9.29 25.68 -65.51
CA GLU A 274 10.54 24.99 -65.21
C GLU A 274 11.77 25.81 -65.64
N LYS A 275 11.73 26.37 -66.86
CA LYS A 275 12.77 27.28 -67.36
C LYS A 275 12.88 28.55 -66.53
N GLN A 276 11.76 29.10 -66.09
CA GLN A 276 11.73 30.34 -65.31
C GLN A 276 12.21 30.13 -63.86
N PHE A 277 11.86 29.01 -63.23
CA PHE A 277 12.30 28.71 -61.86
C PHE A 277 13.69 28.10 -61.79
N GLY A 278 14.16 27.50 -62.89
CA GLY A 278 15.43 26.77 -62.96
C GLY A 278 15.43 25.50 -62.10
N GLN A 279 14.26 24.89 -61.90
CA GLN A 279 14.08 23.70 -61.05
C GLN A 279 13.09 22.73 -61.67
N PRO A 280 13.32 21.41 -61.50
CA PRO A 280 12.44 20.41 -62.06
C PRO A 280 11.08 20.38 -61.37
N PHE A 281 10.04 20.18 -62.18
CA PHE A 281 8.69 19.91 -61.72
C PHE A 281 8.46 18.40 -61.67
N ILE A 282 8.06 17.88 -60.52
CA ILE A 282 7.73 16.47 -60.34
C ILE A 282 6.22 16.33 -60.27
N LEU A 283 5.67 15.60 -61.23
CA LEU A 283 4.23 15.33 -61.33
C LEU A 283 3.88 14.08 -60.52
N ASP A 284 3.02 14.25 -59.51
CA ASP A 284 2.39 13.12 -58.82
C ASP A 284 1.30 12.54 -59.72
N GLN A 285 1.64 11.48 -60.47
CA GLN A 285 0.73 10.84 -61.43
C GLN A 285 -0.61 10.42 -60.80
N GLN A 286 -0.61 10.03 -59.52
CA GLN A 286 -1.85 9.68 -58.82
C GLN A 286 -2.71 10.93 -58.58
N ALA A 287 -2.09 12.06 -58.26
CA ALA A 287 -2.80 13.32 -58.07
C ALA A 287 -3.43 13.83 -59.38
N LEU A 288 -2.71 13.72 -60.50
CA LEU A 288 -3.22 14.10 -61.83
C LEU A 288 -4.42 13.23 -62.24
N GLN A 289 -4.36 11.92 -61.98
CA GLN A 289 -5.49 11.01 -62.21
C GLN A 289 -6.72 11.37 -61.38
N LEU A 290 -6.53 11.68 -60.10
CA LEU A 290 -7.62 12.09 -59.20
C LEU A 290 -8.26 13.42 -59.62
N ALA A 291 -7.47 14.35 -60.15
CA ALA A 291 -7.95 15.63 -60.67
C ALA A 291 -8.51 15.52 -62.10
N ASN A 292 -8.39 14.37 -62.75
CA ASN A 292 -8.73 14.15 -64.17
C ASN A 292 -8.02 15.15 -65.11
N VAL A 293 -6.75 15.45 -64.82
CA VAL A 293 -5.90 16.39 -65.57
C VAL A 293 -4.84 15.62 -66.33
N ASN A 294 -4.75 15.84 -67.63
CA ASN A 294 -3.70 15.29 -68.50
C ASN A 294 -2.79 16.40 -69.05
N GLY A 295 -1.66 16.04 -69.65
CA GLY A 295 -0.71 17.01 -70.24
C GLY A 295 -1.32 17.93 -71.32
N ASP A 296 -2.34 17.44 -72.04
CA ASP A 296 -3.05 18.17 -73.09
C ASP A 296 -4.19 19.07 -72.57
N THR A 297 -4.40 19.12 -71.25
CA THR A 297 -5.45 19.96 -70.66
C THR A 297 -5.18 21.42 -71.00
N GLN A 298 -6.16 22.09 -71.61
CA GLN A 298 -6.00 23.47 -72.04
C GLN A 298 -6.06 24.42 -70.84
N VAL A 299 -5.05 25.27 -70.72
CA VAL A 299 -4.98 26.31 -69.70
C VAL A 299 -5.03 27.70 -70.34
N SER A 300 -5.79 28.59 -69.72
CA SER A 300 -5.95 29.98 -70.15
C SER A 300 -5.77 30.90 -68.96
N LEU A 301 -4.83 31.86 -69.08
CA LEU A 301 -4.50 32.80 -68.02
C LEU A 301 -4.01 34.11 -68.63
N ASN A 302 -4.41 35.23 -68.05
CA ASN A 302 -3.82 36.53 -68.36
C ASN A 302 -3.31 37.15 -67.06
N ALA A 303 -2.02 37.01 -66.82
CA ALA A 303 -1.34 37.55 -65.66
C ALA A 303 -0.47 38.74 -66.07
N ARG A 304 -0.72 39.91 -65.45
CA ARG A 304 0.10 41.12 -65.64
C ARG A 304 0.69 41.53 -64.31
N ASN A 305 2.02 41.58 -64.24
CA ASN A 305 2.75 41.93 -63.03
C ASN A 305 2.39 41.05 -61.80
N TRP A 306 2.11 39.76 -62.03
CA TRP A 306 1.87 38.81 -60.95
C TRP A 306 3.18 38.12 -60.57
N SER A 307 3.34 37.70 -59.33
CA SER A 307 4.48 36.85 -58.99
C SER A 307 4.39 35.51 -59.72
N SER A 308 5.51 34.95 -60.16
CA SER A 308 5.56 33.62 -60.80
C SER A 308 4.86 32.55 -59.96
N ARG A 309 4.94 32.68 -58.63
CA ARG A 309 4.21 31.85 -57.66
C ARG A 309 2.69 31.99 -57.76
N THR A 310 2.17 33.21 -57.85
CA THR A 310 0.73 33.48 -58.01
C THR A 310 0.23 32.91 -59.32
N VAL A 311 1.00 33.04 -60.39
CA VAL A 311 0.72 32.46 -61.71
C VAL A 311 0.62 30.94 -61.61
N LEU A 312 1.64 30.27 -61.06
CA LEU A 312 1.64 28.81 -60.86
C LEU A 312 0.44 28.35 -60.03
N ARG A 313 0.20 29.00 -58.89
CA ARG A 313 -0.91 28.64 -58.00
C ARG A 313 -2.26 28.80 -58.67
N LYS A 314 -2.48 29.87 -59.44
CA LYS A 314 -3.76 30.11 -60.11
C LYS A 314 -4.07 29.01 -61.13
N VAL A 315 -3.11 28.67 -61.98
CA VAL A 315 -3.29 27.61 -62.99
C VAL A 315 -3.53 26.26 -62.33
N LEU A 316 -2.75 25.90 -61.32
CA LEU A 316 -2.95 24.65 -60.59
C LEU A 316 -4.30 24.62 -59.86
N SER A 317 -4.71 25.72 -59.24
CA SER A 317 -6.00 25.81 -58.54
C SER A 317 -7.18 25.64 -59.50
N ASP A 318 -7.11 26.17 -60.72
CA ASP A 318 -8.17 26.01 -61.73
C ASP A 318 -8.33 24.54 -62.16
N LEU A 319 -7.24 23.78 -62.05
CA LEU A 319 -7.16 22.35 -62.35
C LEU A 319 -7.39 21.47 -61.11
N GLY A 320 -7.70 22.03 -59.94
CA GLY A 320 -7.87 21.28 -58.70
C GLY A 320 -6.58 20.69 -58.12
N LEU A 321 -5.42 21.22 -58.51
CA LEU A 321 -4.09 20.81 -58.08
C LEU A 321 -3.45 21.86 -57.16
N ALA A 322 -2.42 21.44 -56.43
CA ALA A 322 -1.58 22.26 -55.58
C ALA A 322 -0.10 21.92 -55.81
N TYR A 323 0.82 22.75 -55.32
CA TYR A 323 2.24 22.45 -55.34
C TYR A 323 2.83 22.43 -53.93
N VAL A 324 3.90 21.65 -53.75
CA VAL A 324 4.72 21.61 -52.54
C VAL A 324 6.20 21.69 -52.94
N VAL A 325 6.96 22.56 -52.30
CA VAL A 325 8.41 22.64 -52.49
C VAL A 325 9.09 21.65 -51.54
N LYS A 326 9.74 20.61 -52.08
CA LYS A 326 10.42 19.58 -51.29
C LYS A 326 11.70 19.16 -51.99
N GLU A 327 12.77 18.97 -51.20
CA GLU A 327 14.02 18.35 -51.65
C GLU A 327 14.55 18.95 -52.97
N LYS A 328 14.57 20.30 -53.08
CA LYS A 328 15.06 21.04 -54.26
C LYS A 328 14.21 20.87 -55.55
N SER A 329 12.97 20.41 -55.45
CA SER A 329 12.05 20.29 -56.59
C SER A 329 10.64 20.77 -56.25
N ILE A 330 9.85 21.09 -57.28
CA ILE A 330 8.45 21.51 -57.12
C ILE A 330 7.56 20.32 -57.44
N HIS A 331 6.94 19.73 -56.41
CA HIS A 331 6.01 18.63 -56.57
C HIS A 331 4.60 19.17 -56.82
N ILE A 332 3.97 18.75 -57.91
CA ILE A 332 2.55 19.03 -58.19
C ILE A 332 1.72 17.86 -57.67
N THR A 333 0.79 18.13 -56.77
CA THR A 333 -0.06 17.12 -56.11
C THR A 333 -1.47 17.65 -55.86
N THR A 334 -2.31 16.93 -55.11
CA THR A 334 -3.66 17.39 -54.73
C THR A 334 -3.62 18.33 -53.52
N PRO A 335 -4.62 19.22 -53.35
CA PRO A 335 -4.72 20.09 -52.18
C PRO A 335 -4.72 19.34 -50.85
N ASP A 336 -5.30 18.14 -50.79
CA ASP A 336 -5.36 17.34 -49.57
C ASP A 336 -4.00 16.77 -49.17
N ARG A 337 -3.21 16.27 -50.12
CA ARG A 337 -1.82 15.86 -49.83
C ARG A 337 -0.93 17.06 -49.49
N ALA A 338 -1.16 18.21 -50.11
CA ALA A 338 -0.44 19.42 -49.76
C ALA A 338 -0.65 19.84 -48.30
N LYS A 339 -1.85 19.63 -47.72
CA LYS A 339 -2.14 19.90 -46.29
C LYS A 339 -1.28 19.07 -45.33
N GLU A 340 -0.91 17.85 -45.72
CA GLU A 340 -0.08 16.95 -44.90
C GLU A 340 1.35 17.47 -44.74
N THR A 341 1.83 18.25 -45.71
CA THR A 341 3.18 18.83 -45.71
C THR A 341 3.30 20.17 -44.99
N MET A 342 2.18 20.67 -44.43
CA MET A 342 2.19 21.91 -43.65
C MET A 342 2.92 21.72 -42.32
N THR A 343 3.70 22.73 -41.95
CA THR A 343 4.36 22.77 -40.65
C THR A 343 3.67 23.78 -39.74
N THR A 344 3.71 23.54 -38.43
CA THR A 344 3.26 24.53 -37.44
C THR A 344 4.49 25.12 -36.76
N ARG A 345 4.59 26.45 -36.73
CA ARG A 345 5.68 27.16 -36.05
C ARG A 345 5.14 28.25 -35.14
N ALA A 346 5.76 28.41 -33.98
CA ALA A 346 5.50 29.50 -33.05
C ALA A 346 6.50 30.64 -33.29
N TYR A 347 5.98 31.86 -33.44
CA TYR A 347 6.74 33.09 -33.61
C TYR A 347 6.51 34.00 -32.40
N PRO A 348 7.47 34.13 -31.48
CA PRO A 348 7.39 35.10 -30.40
C PRO A 348 7.27 36.51 -30.98
N VAL A 349 6.26 37.26 -30.54
CA VAL A 349 6.00 38.64 -30.96
C VAL A 349 5.85 39.59 -29.76
N GLY A 350 6.22 39.13 -28.56
CA GLY A 350 6.06 39.89 -27.33
C GLY A 350 6.84 41.20 -27.28
N ASP A 351 7.95 41.28 -28.00
CA ASP A 351 8.74 42.50 -28.20
C ASP A 351 8.04 43.49 -29.14
N ILE A 352 7.46 43.02 -30.25
CA ILE A 352 6.76 43.84 -31.25
C ILE A 352 5.44 44.40 -30.70
N LEU A 353 4.73 43.60 -29.89
CA LEU A 353 3.45 44.02 -29.30
C LEU A 353 3.60 45.16 -28.30
N GLY A 354 4.85 45.50 -27.94
CA GLY A 354 5.20 46.43 -26.88
C GLY A 354 4.84 45.83 -25.54
N MET A 355 5.62 46.15 -24.51
CA MET A 355 5.11 46.04 -23.16
C MET A 355 3.84 46.89 -23.10
N VAL A 356 2.68 46.25 -23.03
CA VAL A 356 1.52 46.85 -22.37
C VAL A 356 2.05 47.14 -20.98
N ASN A 357 2.49 48.37 -20.76
CA ASN A 357 3.19 48.73 -19.55
C ASN A 357 2.15 48.68 -18.43
N TYR A 358 2.00 47.51 -17.81
CA TYR A 358 1.18 47.33 -16.61
C TYR A 358 1.78 48.11 -15.44
N GLN A 359 3.05 48.57 -15.55
CA GLN A 359 3.52 49.73 -14.80
C GLN A 359 2.91 50.99 -15.41
N LEU A 360 1.62 51.11 -15.15
CA LEU A 360 0.95 52.37 -15.14
C LEU A 360 1.72 53.25 -14.14
N PRO A 361 2.04 54.52 -14.47
CA PRO A 361 2.90 55.32 -13.63
C PRO A 361 2.30 55.43 -12.22
N ALA A 362 3.10 55.66 -11.18
CA ALA A 362 2.65 55.60 -9.77
C ALA A 362 1.38 56.43 -9.44
N PHE A 363 1.03 57.42 -10.27
CA PHE A 363 -0.24 58.15 -10.19
C PHE A 363 -1.49 57.28 -10.46
N TYR A 364 -1.36 56.09 -11.04
CA TYR A 364 -2.48 55.23 -11.41
C TYR A 364 -3.23 54.66 -10.20
N ASN A 365 -2.52 54.42 -9.09
CA ASN A 365 -3.13 54.04 -7.81
C ASN A 365 -3.91 55.19 -7.16
N GLN A 366 -3.75 56.43 -7.66
CA GLN A 366 -4.48 57.61 -7.19
C GLN A 366 -5.70 57.94 -8.06
N LEU A 367 -5.88 57.25 -9.19
CA LEU A 367 -7.05 57.41 -10.05
C LEU A 367 -8.28 56.75 -9.41
N PRO A 368 -9.49 57.30 -9.61
CA PRO A 368 -10.73 56.60 -9.25
C PRO A 368 -10.79 55.18 -9.85
N TRP A 369 -11.38 54.22 -9.13
CA TRP A 369 -11.45 52.82 -9.58
C TRP A 369 -12.12 52.65 -10.96
N GLN A 370 -13.05 53.55 -11.32
CA GLN A 370 -13.70 53.58 -12.64
C GLN A 370 -12.71 53.88 -13.76
N THR A 371 -11.86 54.89 -13.61
CA THR A 371 -10.87 55.26 -14.62
C THR A 371 -9.73 54.25 -14.70
N GLN A 372 -9.42 53.55 -13.60
CA GLN A 372 -8.51 52.41 -13.62
C GLN A 372 -9.06 51.26 -14.50
N LEU A 373 -10.35 50.90 -14.33
CA LEU A 373 -10.99 49.87 -15.15
C LEU A 373 -11.03 50.26 -16.64
N GLU A 374 -11.40 51.51 -16.94
CA GLU A 374 -11.44 52.04 -18.32
C GLU A 374 -10.07 51.99 -18.99
N ALA A 375 -9.00 52.39 -18.29
CA ALA A 375 -7.66 52.37 -18.84
C ALA A 375 -7.08 50.94 -18.97
N MET A 376 -7.43 50.01 -18.07
CA MET A 376 -7.11 48.58 -18.26
C MET A 376 -7.81 48.02 -19.51
N GLN A 377 -9.09 48.32 -19.69
CA GLN A 377 -9.86 47.87 -20.86
C GLN A 377 -9.33 48.48 -22.16
N TYR A 378 -8.97 49.77 -22.15
CA TYR A 378 -8.37 50.47 -23.27
C TYR A 378 -7.01 49.88 -23.70
N ASN A 379 -6.16 49.54 -22.72
CA ASN A 379 -4.87 48.90 -22.98
C ASN A 379 -5.05 47.48 -23.55
N GLN A 380 -6.02 46.72 -23.05
CA GLN A 380 -6.37 45.41 -23.61
C GLN A 380 -6.89 45.49 -25.05
N LEU A 381 -7.74 46.48 -25.34
CA LEU A 381 -8.25 46.73 -26.69
C LEU A 381 -7.13 47.11 -27.67
N ARG A 382 -6.22 48.01 -27.28
CA ARG A 382 -5.05 48.38 -28.11
C ARG A 382 -4.12 47.21 -28.35
N PHE A 383 -3.88 46.39 -27.34
CA PHE A 383 -3.09 45.18 -27.48
C PHE A 383 -3.71 44.22 -28.51
N MET A 384 -5.01 43.97 -28.40
CA MET A 384 -5.74 43.15 -29.37
C MET A 384 -5.73 43.75 -30.78
N GLN A 385 -5.84 45.07 -30.91
CA GLN A 385 -5.69 45.75 -32.20
C GLN A 385 -4.29 45.56 -32.78
N ASN A 386 -3.24 45.69 -31.98
CA ASN A 386 -1.86 45.47 -32.43
C ASN A 386 -1.64 44.02 -32.90
N VAL A 387 -2.13 43.05 -32.14
CA VAL A 387 -2.10 41.63 -32.54
C VAL A 387 -2.80 41.44 -33.88
N GLN A 388 -4.01 41.99 -34.04
CA GLN A 388 -4.76 41.89 -35.29
C GLN A 388 -4.06 42.57 -36.46
N ASN A 389 -3.43 43.73 -36.23
CA ASN A 389 -2.64 44.41 -37.27
C ASN A 389 -1.49 43.54 -37.76
N ILE A 390 -0.74 42.92 -36.85
CA ILE A 390 0.36 42.00 -37.21
C ILE A 390 -0.19 40.79 -37.98
N ILE A 391 -1.29 40.19 -37.52
CA ILE A 391 -1.94 39.07 -38.21
C ILE A 391 -2.34 39.50 -39.63
N ASN A 392 -2.94 40.67 -39.80
CA ASN A 392 -3.35 41.19 -41.10
C ASN A 392 -2.16 41.46 -42.02
N SER A 393 -1.07 42.02 -41.50
CA SER A 393 0.17 42.21 -42.25
C SER A 393 0.78 40.88 -42.72
N ILE A 394 0.79 39.86 -41.86
CA ILE A 394 1.27 38.52 -42.24
C ILE A 394 0.33 37.91 -43.29
N LYS A 395 -0.98 38.08 -43.14
CA LYS A 395 -1.95 37.58 -44.11
C LYS A 395 -1.78 38.21 -45.49
N ALA A 396 -1.45 39.50 -45.53
CA ALA A 396 -1.25 40.25 -46.76
C ALA A 396 -0.06 39.76 -47.61
N ILE A 397 0.91 39.04 -47.01
CA ILE A 397 2.04 38.44 -47.75
C ILE A 397 1.54 37.41 -48.77
N ASP A 398 0.48 36.68 -48.42
CA ASP A 398 -0.10 35.67 -49.27
C ASP A 398 -1.62 35.52 -49.04
N PRO A 399 -2.45 36.45 -49.53
CA PRO A 399 -3.86 36.52 -49.16
C PRO A 399 -4.65 35.23 -49.41
N GLN A 400 -4.33 34.53 -50.50
CA GLN A 400 -5.03 33.32 -50.95
C GLN A 400 -4.58 32.04 -50.22
N SER A 401 -3.55 32.07 -49.37
CA SER A 401 -3.12 30.86 -48.64
C SER A 401 -3.86 30.64 -47.32
N TRP A 402 -4.66 31.61 -46.87
CA TRP A 402 -5.37 31.55 -45.60
C TRP A 402 -6.80 31.09 -45.76
N GLN A 403 -7.32 30.40 -44.75
CA GLN A 403 -8.73 30.04 -44.69
C GLN A 403 -9.64 31.29 -44.77
N PRO A 404 -10.78 31.22 -45.49
CA PRO A 404 -11.39 30.01 -46.06
C PRO A 404 -10.90 29.60 -47.46
N GLU A 405 -10.19 30.47 -48.19
CA GLU A 405 -9.76 30.19 -49.57
C GLU A 405 -8.57 29.21 -49.65
N GLY A 406 -7.66 29.31 -48.69
CA GLY A 406 -6.51 28.44 -48.55
C GLY A 406 -6.56 27.58 -47.29
N ASN A 407 -5.46 26.87 -47.03
CA ASN A 407 -5.38 25.85 -45.99
C ASN A 407 -4.60 26.33 -44.74
N GLY A 408 -4.00 27.52 -44.78
CA GLY A 408 -3.21 28.07 -43.70
C GLY A 408 -4.03 28.70 -42.59
N SER A 409 -3.50 28.65 -41.36
CA SER A 409 -4.12 29.25 -40.18
C SER A 409 -3.10 30.03 -39.34
N ILE A 410 -3.56 31.08 -38.69
CA ILE A 410 -2.77 31.92 -37.78
C ILE A 410 -3.59 32.23 -36.54
N VAL A 411 -3.01 31.98 -35.37
CA VAL A 411 -3.65 32.18 -34.05
C VAL A 411 -2.65 32.84 -33.12
N PHE A 412 -3.13 33.75 -32.26
CA PHE A 412 -2.32 34.34 -31.20
C PHE A 412 -2.51 33.58 -29.89
N GLU A 413 -1.40 33.18 -29.26
CA GLU A 413 -1.38 32.52 -27.96
C GLU A 413 -0.88 33.52 -26.89
N PRO A 414 -1.73 33.95 -25.94
CA PRO A 414 -1.38 35.00 -24.99
C PRO A 414 -0.34 34.62 -23.93
N GLY A 415 -0.24 33.35 -23.53
CA GLY A 415 0.62 32.91 -22.43
C GLY A 415 2.11 32.95 -22.76
N THR A 416 2.46 32.68 -24.02
CA THR A 416 3.81 32.71 -24.57
C THR A 416 4.05 33.91 -25.49
N MET A 417 3.05 34.81 -25.62
CA MET A 417 3.10 35.99 -26.47
C MET A 417 3.57 35.67 -27.90
N SER A 418 3.02 34.60 -28.48
CA SER A 418 3.47 34.04 -29.75
C SER A 418 2.34 33.88 -30.76
N LEU A 419 2.66 34.10 -32.04
CA LEU A 419 1.79 33.72 -33.16
C LEU A 419 2.08 32.27 -33.55
N ILE A 420 1.06 31.43 -33.46
CA ILE A 420 1.08 30.05 -33.93
C ILE A 420 0.58 30.07 -35.37
N ILE A 421 1.49 29.81 -36.30
CA ILE A 421 1.22 29.81 -37.73
C ILE A 421 1.34 28.38 -38.24
N ARG A 422 0.29 27.89 -38.91
CA ARG A 422 0.32 26.64 -39.67
C ARG A 422 0.27 26.98 -41.15
N GLN A 423 1.40 26.81 -41.83
CA GLN A 423 1.56 27.08 -43.25
C GLN A 423 2.63 26.12 -43.83
N PRO A 424 2.75 26.03 -45.16
CA PRO A 424 3.86 25.33 -45.79
C PRO A 424 5.23 25.91 -45.41
N ALA A 425 6.28 25.09 -45.50
CA ALA A 425 7.63 25.47 -45.08
C ALA A 425 8.17 26.71 -45.83
N GLU A 426 7.77 26.90 -47.09
CA GLU A 426 8.10 28.08 -47.90
C GLU A 426 7.54 29.37 -47.32
N PHE A 427 6.32 29.35 -46.79
CA PHE A 427 5.71 30.53 -46.20
C PHE A 427 6.46 30.94 -44.93
N HIS A 428 6.79 29.95 -44.09
CA HIS A 428 7.58 30.15 -42.89
C HIS A 428 8.96 30.76 -43.15
N PHE A 429 9.55 30.48 -44.32
CA PHE A 429 10.78 31.12 -44.75
C PHE A 429 10.58 32.60 -45.09
N MET A 430 9.54 32.94 -45.86
CA MET A 430 9.26 34.33 -46.24
C MET A 430 9.08 35.24 -45.02
N ILE A 431 8.36 34.75 -44.00
CA ILE A 431 8.16 35.51 -42.76
C ILE A 431 9.37 35.45 -41.82
N GLY A 432 10.15 34.37 -41.87
CA GLY A 432 11.32 34.17 -41.00
C GLY A 432 12.45 35.18 -41.23
N SER A 433 12.47 35.86 -42.38
CA SER A 433 13.36 37.00 -42.62
C SER A 433 12.77 38.35 -42.22
N GLY A 434 11.45 38.46 -42.06
CA GLY A 434 10.76 39.73 -41.76
C GLY A 434 10.32 39.91 -40.31
N ILE A 435 10.26 38.83 -39.52
CA ILE A 435 9.84 38.82 -38.10
C ILE A 435 11.04 38.46 -37.20
N ARG A 436 12.22 39.00 -37.50
CA ARG A 436 13.43 38.81 -36.70
C ARG A 436 14.01 40.15 -36.27
#